data_AF-A0A7J6Q997-F1
#
_entry.id   AF-A0A7J6Q997-F1
#
_cell.length_a   1.000
_cell.length_b   1.000
_cell.length_c   1.000
_cell.angle_alpha   90.00
_cell.angle_beta   90.00
_cell.angle_gamma   90.00
#
_symmetry.space_group_name_H-M   'P 1'
#
loop_
_entity.id
_entity.type
_entity.pdbx_description
1 polymer ?
#
loop_
_entity_poly.entity_id
_entity_poly.type
_entity_poly.pdbx_seq_one_letter_code
_entity_poly.pdbx_strand_id
1 'polypeptide(L)'
;MLACVLYLLHTVVAEGYRSPRVKELFEAYKDRFEHDFGDDDDYRMAVFEDNLRYIEEENAKGLSYTLKITPFAHLTNAEFKDTMFGRFPESQAPLGMIGSALSTPSTAHLRALQGLGVGLDGWSEAFQHYGQGVLDSGCYPATNHAVLTVGYDLGATKPYYLVKNSWGTSWGEEGYMKIAIDDSPEGVCGILLAPSFPVKA
;
A
#
# COMPACT_ATOMS: atom_id res chain seq x y z
N MET A 1 59.50 0.39 1.68
CA MET A 1 59.28 1.06 0.37
C MET A 1 58.75 0.01 -0.60
N LEU A 2 57.68 0.37 -1.33
CA LEU A 2 56.96 -0.35 -2.41
C LEU A 2 56.02 -1.49 -1.94
N ALA A 3 54.74 -1.21 -1.67
CA ALA A 3 53.62 -1.08 -2.63
C ALA A 3 53.29 -2.44 -3.28
N CYS A 4 52.63 -3.35 -2.58
CA CYS A 4 51.15 -3.48 -2.45
C CYS A 4 50.39 -3.41 -3.79
N VAL A 5 50.10 -4.61 -4.31
CA VAL A 5 48.78 -5.05 -4.80
C VAL A 5 48.05 -4.06 -5.72
N LEU A 6 48.48 -3.99 -6.98
CA LEU A 6 47.68 -3.45 -8.07
C LEU A 6 47.93 -4.33 -9.29
N TYR A 7 47.06 -5.31 -9.51
CA TYR A 7 46.55 -5.80 -10.80
C TYR A 7 45.81 -7.13 -10.63
N LEU A 8 44.64 -7.07 -10.00
CA LEU A 8 43.54 -8.00 -10.28
C LEU A 8 42.26 -7.19 -10.53
N LEU A 9 42.40 -6.14 -11.35
CA LEU A 9 41.31 -5.66 -12.19
C LEU A 9 41.33 -6.55 -13.42
N HIS A 10 40.46 -7.56 -13.44
CA HIS A 10 39.65 -7.99 -14.57
C HIS A 10 38.78 -9.16 -14.09
N THR A 11 37.47 -9.02 -14.35
CA THR A 11 36.39 -9.98 -14.16
C THR A 11 36.00 -10.30 -12.72
N VAL A 12 35.41 -9.31 -12.03
CA VAL A 12 34.13 -9.63 -11.37
C VAL A 12 33.19 -9.89 -12.54
N VAL A 13 32.97 -11.18 -12.77
CA VAL A 13 31.91 -11.70 -13.62
C VAL A 13 30.67 -10.88 -13.35
N ALA A 14 29.97 -10.45 -14.40
CA ALA A 14 28.63 -9.93 -14.26
C ALA A 14 27.87 -10.79 -13.24
N GLU A 15 27.45 -10.24 -12.10
CA GLU A 15 26.50 -10.90 -11.19
C GLU A 15 25.12 -10.93 -11.87
N GLY A 16 25.06 -11.50 -13.08
CA GLY A 16 23.83 -11.99 -13.66
C GLY A 16 23.48 -13.24 -12.88
N TYR A 17 22.79 -13.05 -11.75
CA TYR A 17 21.83 -13.95 -11.13
C TYR A 17 21.61 -13.49 -9.68
N ARG A 18 20.48 -12.84 -9.42
CA ARG A 18 19.97 -12.43 -8.10
C ARG A 18 20.20 -13.48 -7.01
N SER A 19 20.25 -13.03 -5.75
CA SER A 19 20.53 -13.90 -4.60
C SER A 19 19.64 -15.15 -4.57
N PRO A 20 20.16 -16.33 -4.15
CA PRO A 20 19.36 -17.56 -4.05
C PRO A 20 18.06 -17.39 -3.27
N ARG A 21 18.10 -16.54 -2.23
CA ARG A 21 16.94 -16.18 -1.41
C ARG A 21 15.82 -15.52 -2.22
N VAL A 22 16.16 -14.54 -3.06
CA VAL A 22 15.15 -13.80 -3.85
C VAL A 22 14.48 -14.72 -4.86
N LYS A 23 15.25 -15.60 -5.51
CA LYS A 23 14.71 -16.59 -6.44
C LYS A 23 13.73 -17.54 -5.76
N GLU A 24 14.12 -18.11 -4.62
CA GLU A 24 13.25 -19.02 -3.84
C GLU A 24 11.94 -18.33 -3.42
N LEU A 25 12.02 -17.10 -2.92
CA LEU A 25 10.85 -16.32 -2.53
C LEU A 25 9.96 -15.98 -3.74
N PHE A 26 10.56 -15.67 -4.89
CA PHE A 26 9.82 -15.34 -6.11
C PHE A 26 9.10 -16.56 -6.70
N GLU A 27 9.72 -17.74 -6.71
CA GLU A 27 9.05 -18.98 -7.11
C GLU A 27 7.89 -19.33 -6.16
N ALA A 28 8.10 -19.22 -4.85
CA ALA A 28 7.02 -19.41 -3.87
C ALA A 28 5.90 -18.36 -4.01
N TYR A 29 6.25 -17.13 -4.38
CA TYR A 29 5.31 -16.06 -4.68
C TYR A 29 4.44 -16.38 -5.91
N LYS A 30 5.06 -16.87 -6.99
CA LYS A 30 4.35 -17.30 -8.21
C LYS A 30 3.37 -18.42 -7.91
N ASP A 31 3.80 -19.45 -7.18
CA ASP A 31 2.95 -20.58 -6.77
C ASP A 31 1.77 -20.10 -5.90
N ARG A 32 2.05 -19.28 -4.88
CA ARG A 32 1.04 -18.79 -3.94
C ARG A 32 -0.07 -17.96 -4.59
N PHE A 33 0.27 -17.17 -5.60
CA PHE A 33 -0.68 -16.24 -6.25
C PHE A 33 -1.02 -16.63 -7.69
N GLU A 34 -0.64 -17.84 -8.09
CA GLU A 34 -0.92 -18.43 -9.41
C GLU A 34 -0.45 -17.55 -10.58
N HIS A 35 0.75 -16.96 -10.45
CA HIS A 35 1.36 -16.15 -11.51
C HIS A 35 2.23 -16.99 -12.44
N ASP A 36 2.10 -16.73 -13.74
CA ASP A 36 3.01 -17.18 -14.79
C ASP A 36 3.40 -15.96 -15.64
N PHE A 37 4.66 -15.53 -15.54
CA PHE A 37 5.17 -14.35 -16.23
C PHE A 37 5.86 -14.67 -17.56
N GLY A 38 6.08 -15.95 -17.88
CA GLY A 38 6.75 -16.36 -19.12
C GLY A 38 8.06 -15.62 -19.40
N ASP A 39 8.14 -14.92 -20.53
CA ASP A 39 9.34 -14.18 -20.94
C ASP A 39 9.65 -12.96 -20.05
N ASP A 40 8.67 -12.47 -19.27
CA ASP A 40 8.83 -11.32 -18.37
C ASP A 40 9.35 -11.71 -16.97
N ASP A 41 9.62 -13.00 -16.70
CA ASP A 41 9.97 -13.50 -15.37
C ASP A 41 11.20 -12.79 -14.77
N ASP A 42 12.22 -12.55 -15.58
CA ASP A 42 13.42 -11.83 -15.17
C ASP A 42 13.12 -10.37 -14.78
N TYR A 43 12.22 -9.70 -15.49
CA TYR A 43 11.78 -8.34 -15.17
C TYR A 43 10.93 -8.33 -13.90
N ARG A 44 9.96 -9.24 -13.80
CA ARG A 44 9.03 -9.34 -12.67
C ARG A 44 9.73 -9.72 -11.37
N MET A 45 10.75 -10.57 -11.43
CA MET A 45 11.58 -10.88 -10.27
C MET A 45 12.44 -9.67 -9.84
N ALA A 46 12.76 -8.73 -10.74
CA ALA A 46 13.49 -7.50 -10.39
C ALA A 46 12.60 -6.59 -9.54
N VAL A 47 11.39 -6.39 -10.04
CA VAL A 47 10.37 -5.58 -9.38
C VAL A 47 9.99 -6.20 -8.04
N PHE A 48 9.85 -7.52 -7.99
CA PHE A 48 9.63 -8.24 -6.74
C PHE A 48 10.76 -8.06 -5.74
N GLU A 49 12.02 -8.12 -6.17
CA GLU A 49 13.18 -7.88 -5.30
C GLU A 49 13.16 -6.46 -4.72
N ASP A 50 12.84 -5.45 -5.53
CA ASP A 50 12.73 -4.07 -5.09
C ASP A 50 11.59 -3.86 -4.08
N ASN A 51 10.42 -4.45 -4.34
CA ASN A 51 9.29 -4.41 -3.42
C ASN A 51 9.57 -5.18 -2.12
N LEU A 52 10.26 -6.32 -2.20
CA LEU A 52 10.66 -7.09 -1.02
C LEU A 52 11.62 -6.28 -0.14
N ARG A 53 12.59 -5.58 -0.75
CA ARG A 53 13.50 -4.68 -0.03
C ARG A 53 12.72 -3.55 0.67
N TYR A 54 11.79 -2.89 -0.02
CA TYR A 54 10.94 -1.86 0.58
C TYR A 54 10.15 -2.40 1.79
N ILE A 55 9.52 -3.57 1.64
CA ILE A 55 8.76 -4.22 2.72
C ILE A 55 9.65 -4.47 3.95
N GLU A 56 10.85 -4.99 3.74
CA GLU A 56 11.79 -5.30 4.82
C GLU A 56 12.29 -4.03 5.52
N GLU A 57 12.64 -3.00 4.75
CA GLU A 57 13.09 -1.71 5.27
C GLU A 57 11.99 -0.98 6.04
N GLU A 58 10.75 -0.99 5.55
CA GLU A 58 9.62 -0.38 6.25
C GLU A 58 9.31 -1.13 7.55
N ASN A 59 9.29 -2.46 7.51
CA ASN A 59 9.05 -3.30 8.69
C ASN A 59 10.15 -3.15 9.75
N ALA A 60 11.40 -2.91 9.34
CA ALA A 60 12.52 -2.67 10.25
C ALA A 60 12.39 -1.36 11.06
N LYS A 61 11.50 -0.44 10.65
CA LYS A 61 11.25 0.82 11.37
C LYS A 61 10.41 0.62 12.64
N GLY A 62 9.78 -0.54 12.84
CA GLY A 62 8.96 -0.81 14.02
C GLY A 62 7.69 0.05 14.10
N LEU A 63 7.07 0.32 12.94
CA LEU A 63 5.82 1.09 12.86
C LEU A 63 4.63 0.34 13.49
N SER A 64 3.50 1.03 13.64
CA SER A 64 2.26 0.43 14.17
C SER A 64 1.56 -0.53 13.20
N TYR A 65 2.10 -0.68 11.99
CA TYR A 65 1.66 -1.60 10.96
C TYR A 65 2.87 -2.31 10.35
N THR A 66 2.61 -3.41 9.68
CA THR A 66 3.62 -4.14 8.90
C THR A 66 3.14 -4.35 7.48
N LEU A 67 4.07 -4.29 6.55
CA LEU A 67 3.88 -4.64 5.15
C LEU A 67 4.12 -6.15 4.94
N LYS A 68 3.54 -6.71 3.87
CA LYS A 68 3.74 -8.10 3.45
C LYS A 68 3.82 -8.21 1.94
N ILE A 69 4.30 -9.35 1.45
CA ILE A 69 4.17 -9.71 0.04
C ILE A 69 2.68 -9.91 -0.27
N THR A 70 2.12 -9.03 -1.10
CA THR A 70 0.74 -9.08 -1.60
C THR A 70 0.73 -9.63 -3.04
N PRO A 71 -0.45 -9.97 -3.63
CA PRO A 71 -0.53 -10.37 -5.03
C PRO A 71 0.08 -9.35 -6.02
N PHE A 72 0.30 -8.11 -5.59
CA PHE A 72 0.81 -7.00 -6.38
C PHE A 72 2.32 -6.79 -6.27
N ALA A 73 3.06 -7.66 -5.57
CA ALA A 73 4.49 -7.51 -5.36
C ALA A 73 5.34 -7.60 -6.65
N HIS A 74 4.79 -8.09 -7.76
CA HIS A 74 5.44 -8.07 -9.08
C HIS A 74 5.24 -6.76 -9.88
N LEU A 75 4.46 -5.81 -9.34
CA LEU A 75 4.17 -4.53 -9.99
C LEU A 75 5.00 -3.43 -9.35
N THR A 76 5.62 -2.59 -10.18
CA THR A 76 6.16 -1.31 -9.72
C THR A 76 5.01 -0.45 -9.22
N ASN A 77 5.29 0.55 -8.37
CA ASN A 77 4.23 1.44 -7.90
C ASN A 77 3.54 2.20 -9.06
N ALA A 78 4.25 2.46 -10.17
CA ALA A 78 3.66 3.03 -11.38
C ALA A 78 2.71 2.05 -12.09
N GLU A 79 3.13 0.80 -12.31
CA GLU A 79 2.27 -0.23 -12.90
C GLU A 79 1.07 -0.55 -12.02
N PHE A 80 1.25 -0.55 -10.70
CA PHE A 80 0.18 -0.77 -9.73
C PHE A 80 -0.90 0.32 -9.84
N LYS A 81 -0.50 1.59 -9.96
CA LYS A 81 -1.43 2.71 -10.21
C LYS A 81 -2.20 2.50 -11.51
N ASP A 82 -1.49 2.22 -12.59
CA ASP A 82 -2.11 2.06 -13.92
C ASP A 82 -3.06 0.85 -13.97
N THR A 83 -2.70 -0.25 -13.31
CA THR A 83 -3.45 -1.52 -13.35
C THR A 83 -4.67 -1.50 -12.43
N MET A 84 -4.54 -0.97 -11.22
CA MET A 84 -5.60 -1.04 -10.20
C MET A 84 -6.57 0.13 -10.24
N PHE A 85 -6.15 1.28 -10.77
CA PHE A 85 -6.94 2.52 -10.78
C PHE A 85 -7.30 2.99 -12.18
N GLY A 86 -6.69 2.40 -13.21
CA GLY A 86 -6.81 2.86 -14.59
C GLY A 86 -6.04 4.15 -14.85
N ARG A 87 -5.71 4.41 -16.11
CA ARG A 87 -5.08 5.66 -16.53
C ARG A 87 -6.10 6.79 -16.42
N PHE A 88 -5.95 7.66 -15.43
CA PHE A 88 -6.64 8.96 -15.45
C PHE A 88 -6.15 9.74 -16.68
N PRO A 89 -7.03 10.14 -17.62
CA PRO A 89 -6.60 11.01 -18.71
C PRO A 89 -6.04 12.29 -18.09
N GLU A 90 -4.86 12.71 -18.56
CA GLU A 90 -4.11 13.88 -18.09
C GLU A 90 -4.96 15.18 -18.07
N SER A 91 -6.08 15.21 -18.80
CA SER A 91 -7.07 16.29 -18.82
C SER A 91 -8.08 16.30 -17.66
N GLN A 92 -8.05 15.32 -16.76
CA GLN A 92 -8.93 15.24 -15.60
C GLN A 92 -8.08 15.02 -14.34
N ALA A 93 -7.43 16.10 -13.89
CA ALA A 93 -7.13 16.28 -12.48
C ALA A 93 -8.36 15.89 -11.66
N PRO A 94 -8.19 15.24 -10.49
CA PRO A 94 -9.21 14.42 -9.85
C PRO A 94 -10.51 15.21 -9.79
N LEU A 95 -11.61 14.58 -10.21
CA LEU A 95 -12.95 15.08 -9.93
C LEU A 95 -12.95 15.46 -8.46
N GLY A 96 -12.94 16.78 -8.20
CA GLY A 96 -13.21 17.31 -6.88
C GLY A 96 -14.60 16.84 -6.54
N MET A 97 -14.69 15.69 -5.88
CA MET A 97 -15.87 15.28 -5.17
C MET A 97 -16.07 16.38 -4.13
N ILE A 98 -16.98 17.31 -4.43
CA ILE A 98 -17.36 18.39 -3.54
C ILE A 98 -18.20 17.77 -2.42
N GLY A 99 -17.55 17.02 -1.53
CA GLY A 99 -18.07 16.65 -0.23
C GLY A 99 -17.88 17.86 0.66
N SER A 100 -18.97 18.41 1.20
CA SER A 100 -18.88 19.41 2.26
C SER A 100 -18.03 18.85 3.39
N ALA A 101 -16.89 19.49 3.68
CA ALA A 101 -16.07 19.17 4.82
C ALA A 101 -16.97 19.10 6.07
N LEU A 102 -17.04 17.93 6.70
CA LEU A 102 -17.66 17.81 8.01
C LEU A 102 -16.82 18.69 8.95
N SER A 103 -17.40 19.81 9.38
CA SER A 103 -16.74 20.76 10.26
C SER A 103 -16.28 20.07 11.54
N THR A 104 -14.96 20.02 11.74
CA THR A 104 -14.20 19.59 12.93
C THR A 104 -14.66 18.28 13.62
N PRO A 105 -13.78 17.27 13.76
CA PRO A 105 -14.18 16.03 14.42
C PRO A 105 -14.30 16.25 15.93
N SER A 106 -15.49 16.63 16.40
CA SER A 106 -15.90 16.21 17.73
C SER A 106 -15.94 14.67 17.75
N THR A 107 -15.77 14.05 18.92
CA THR A 107 -15.86 12.59 19.09
C THR A 107 -17.18 11.98 18.56
N ALA A 108 -18.21 12.79 18.31
CA ALA A 108 -19.44 12.39 17.64
C ALA A 108 -19.29 12.16 16.12
N HIS A 109 -18.42 12.92 15.42
CA HIS A 109 -18.14 12.73 13.99
C HIS A 109 -17.40 11.43 13.69
N LEU A 110 -16.50 10.99 14.60
CA LEU A 110 -15.76 9.73 14.46
C LEU A 110 -16.71 8.51 14.42
N ARG A 111 -17.85 8.57 15.13
CA ARG A 111 -18.86 7.49 15.14
C ARG A 111 -19.69 7.44 13.86
N ALA A 112 -19.83 8.57 13.16
CA ALA A 112 -20.67 8.70 11.97
C ALA A 112 -20.05 8.08 10.72
N LEU A 113 -18.74 7.75 10.77
CA LEU A 113 -18.07 7.17 9.61
C LEU A 113 -18.43 5.72 9.34
N GLN A 114 -18.89 4.95 10.33
CA GLN A 114 -19.19 3.54 10.09
C GLN A 114 -20.29 3.38 9.03
N GLY A 115 -20.02 2.60 7.98
CA GLY A 115 -20.95 2.34 6.88
C GLY A 115 -20.93 3.40 5.77
N LEU A 116 -19.94 4.30 5.77
CA LEU A 116 -19.74 5.28 4.70
C LEU A 116 -18.74 4.77 3.65
N GLY A 117 -19.00 5.07 2.39
CA GLY A 117 -17.95 5.04 1.37
C GLY A 117 -16.99 6.20 1.62
N VAL A 118 -15.69 5.94 1.64
CA VAL A 118 -14.64 6.93 1.90
C VAL A 118 -13.54 6.87 0.85
N GLY A 119 -12.85 7.98 0.65
CA GLY A 119 -11.64 8.04 -0.16
C GLY A 119 -10.37 7.80 0.67
N LEU A 120 -9.34 7.17 0.08
CA LEU A 120 -8.00 7.03 0.65
C LEU A 120 -6.92 7.26 -0.42
N ASP A 121 -5.68 7.47 0.02
CA ASP A 121 -4.49 7.35 -0.82
C ASP A 121 -4.10 5.88 -1.02
N GLY A 122 -4.74 5.26 -2.01
CA GLY A 122 -4.44 3.90 -2.46
C GLY A 122 -3.25 3.78 -3.40
N TRP A 123 -2.61 4.89 -3.78
CA TRP A 123 -1.45 4.91 -4.67
C TRP A 123 -0.12 4.70 -3.95
N SER A 124 -0.09 4.82 -2.62
CA SER A 124 1.13 4.65 -1.83
C SER A 124 1.64 3.20 -1.85
N GLU A 125 2.97 3.03 -1.77
CA GLU A 125 3.60 1.71 -1.64
C GLU A 125 3.17 1.01 -0.33
N ALA A 126 2.95 1.79 0.74
CA ALA A 126 2.40 1.28 1.99
C ALA A 126 1.00 0.67 1.80
N PHE A 127 0.14 1.27 0.96
CA PHE A 127 -1.16 0.71 0.60
C PHE A 127 -1.04 -0.54 -0.27
N GLN A 128 -0.15 -0.51 -1.28
CA GLN A 128 0.10 -1.65 -2.17
C GLN A 128 0.51 -2.91 -1.39
N HIS A 129 1.34 -2.74 -0.37
CA HIS A 129 1.94 -3.84 0.41
C HIS A 129 1.36 -3.99 1.81
N TYR A 130 0.23 -3.33 2.13
CA TYR A 130 -0.34 -3.38 3.47
C TYR A 130 -0.59 -4.83 3.92
N GLY A 131 -0.05 -5.17 5.08
CA GLY A 131 -0.18 -6.49 5.68
C GLY A 131 -1.16 -6.50 6.83
N GLN A 132 -0.82 -5.81 7.92
CA GLN A 132 -1.62 -5.78 9.15
C GLN A 132 -1.22 -4.62 10.07
N GLY A 133 -2.00 -4.40 11.11
CA GLY A 133 -1.77 -3.35 12.11
C GLY A 133 -2.40 -2.04 11.69
N VAL A 134 -2.14 -0.97 12.45
CA VAL A 134 -2.82 0.32 12.28
C VAL A 134 -1.93 1.27 11.49
N LEU A 135 -2.30 1.52 10.23
CA LEU A 135 -1.57 2.43 9.34
C LEU A 135 -1.81 3.87 9.77
N ASP A 136 -0.71 4.58 10.04
CA ASP A 136 -0.68 5.93 10.60
C ASP A 136 0.22 6.89 9.80
N SER A 137 0.88 6.38 8.77
CA SER A 137 1.93 7.04 8.01
C SER A 137 2.16 6.30 6.68
N GLY A 138 3.01 6.83 5.80
CA GLY A 138 3.32 6.19 4.51
C GLY A 138 2.31 6.49 3.39
N CYS A 139 1.41 7.44 3.60
CA CYS A 139 0.40 7.90 2.65
C CYS A 139 0.24 9.42 2.71
N TYR A 140 -0.35 10.00 1.68
CA TYR A 140 -0.69 11.43 1.62
C TYR A 140 -2.17 11.68 1.94
N PRO A 141 -2.56 12.88 2.38
CA PRO A 141 -3.96 13.26 2.53
C PRO A 141 -4.61 13.50 1.14
N ALA A 142 -4.71 12.45 0.35
CA ALA A 142 -5.25 12.44 -1.01
C ALA A 142 -6.32 11.35 -1.14
N THR A 143 -7.27 11.53 -2.04
CA THR A 143 -8.34 10.55 -2.30
C THR A 143 -8.27 10.08 -3.75
N ASN A 144 -7.61 8.93 -3.96
CA ASN A 144 -7.46 8.29 -5.27
C ASN A 144 -8.01 6.85 -5.30
N HIS A 145 -8.43 6.31 -4.14
CA HIS A 145 -9.12 5.03 -4.01
C HIS A 145 -10.39 5.17 -3.19
N ALA A 146 -11.45 4.44 -3.56
CA ALA A 146 -12.68 4.37 -2.77
C ALA A 146 -12.78 3.04 -2.01
N VAL A 147 -13.03 3.11 -0.71
CA VAL A 147 -13.23 1.95 0.17
C VAL A 147 -14.47 2.13 1.05
N LEU A 148 -14.84 1.10 1.82
CA LEU A 148 -15.98 1.14 2.74
C LEU A 148 -15.50 1.05 4.19
N THR A 149 -15.84 2.01 5.02
CA THR A 149 -15.68 1.86 6.48
C THR A 149 -16.73 0.89 7.02
N VAL A 150 -16.31 -0.10 7.79
CA VAL A 150 -17.21 -1.14 8.34
C VAL A 150 -17.24 -1.16 9.87
N GLY A 151 -16.32 -0.46 10.52
CA GLY A 151 -16.25 -0.34 11.97
C GLY A 151 -15.12 0.60 12.40
N TYR A 152 -14.95 0.70 13.70
CA TYR A 152 -13.86 1.44 14.34
C TYR A 152 -13.63 0.90 15.75
N ASP A 153 -12.48 1.20 16.34
CA ASP A 153 -12.19 0.95 17.74
C ASP A 153 -11.47 2.16 18.34
N LEU A 154 -12.16 2.88 19.24
CA LEU A 154 -11.60 4.03 19.96
C LEU A 154 -10.88 3.62 21.26
N GLY A 155 -11.07 2.38 21.73
CA GLY A 155 -10.48 1.86 22.96
C GLY A 155 -9.16 1.12 22.74
N ALA A 156 -8.81 0.83 21.49
CA ALA A 156 -7.53 0.25 21.12
C ALA A 156 -6.34 1.14 21.56
N THR A 157 -5.19 0.52 21.82
CA THR A 157 -3.93 1.24 22.11
C THR A 157 -3.61 2.30 21.06
N LYS A 158 -3.98 2.01 19.81
CA LYS A 158 -4.00 2.97 18.73
C LYS A 158 -5.38 2.97 18.08
N PRO A 159 -6.21 4.00 18.31
CA PRO A 159 -7.54 4.08 17.73
C PRO A 159 -7.53 4.00 16.20
N TYR A 160 -8.51 3.30 15.61
CA TYR A 160 -8.55 3.08 14.17
C TYR A 160 -9.96 2.97 13.59
N TYR A 161 -10.09 3.27 12.30
CA TYR A 161 -11.18 2.84 11.43
C TYR A 161 -10.85 1.50 10.79
N LEU A 162 -11.81 0.58 10.75
CA LEU A 162 -11.72 -0.64 9.96
C LEU A 162 -12.34 -0.39 8.59
N VAL A 163 -11.53 -0.49 7.54
CA VAL A 163 -11.98 -0.33 6.15
C VAL A 163 -11.93 -1.65 5.42
N LYS A 164 -12.93 -1.90 4.58
CA LYS A 164 -13.04 -3.05 3.68
C LYS A 164 -12.61 -2.63 2.29
N ASN A 165 -11.67 -3.36 1.71
CA ASN A 165 -11.21 -3.17 0.34
C ASN A 165 -11.90 -4.16 -0.63
N SER A 166 -11.67 -3.98 -1.93
CA SER A 166 -12.27 -4.77 -3.02
C SER A 166 -11.26 -5.68 -3.74
N TRP A 167 -10.11 -5.96 -3.15
CA TRP A 167 -8.97 -6.64 -3.79
C TRP A 167 -8.71 -8.08 -3.31
N GLY A 168 -9.74 -8.73 -2.79
CA GLY A 168 -9.65 -10.11 -2.28
C GLY A 168 -9.00 -10.20 -0.90
N THR A 169 -8.98 -11.42 -0.34
CA THR A 169 -8.53 -11.68 1.04
C THR A 169 -7.01 -11.74 1.18
N SER A 170 -6.30 -11.96 0.08
CA SER A 170 -4.84 -12.02 0.06
C SER A 170 -4.16 -10.68 0.36
N TRP A 171 -4.86 -9.56 0.16
CA TRP A 171 -4.39 -8.22 0.49
C TRP A 171 -4.84 -7.81 1.92
N GLY A 172 -3.97 -7.13 2.67
CA GLY A 172 -4.28 -6.67 4.03
C GLY A 172 -4.64 -7.77 5.02
N GLU A 173 -5.44 -7.44 6.03
CA GLU A 173 -5.97 -8.37 7.01
C GLU A 173 -7.26 -9.00 6.46
N GLU A 174 -7.13 -10.07 5.67
CA GLU A 174 -8.27 -10.75 5.03
C GLU A 174 -9.14 -9.81 4.15
N GLY A 175 -8.50 -8.89 3.44
CA GLY A 175 -9.16 -7.87 2.61
C GLY A 175 -9.55 -6.59 3.36
N TYR A 176 -9.19 -6.47 4.63
CA TYR A 176 -9.43 -5.30 5.47
C TYR A 176 -8.13 -4.56 5.79
N MET A 177 -8.29 -3.30 6.19
CA MET A 177 -7.20 -2.44 6.64
C MET A 177 -7.65 -1.59 7.82
N LYS A 178 -6.71 -1.29 8.72
CA LYS A 178 -6.93 -0.36 9.83
C LYS A 178 -6.22 0.95 9.54
N ILE A 179 -6.96 2.05 9.53
CA ILE A 179 -6.44 3.41 9.36
C ILE A 179 -6.52 4.11 10.72
N ALA A 180 -5.42 4.69 11.18
CA ALA A 180 -5.37 5.39 12.46
C ALA A 180 -6.39 6.54 12.52
N ILE A 181 -6.93 6.75 13.71
CA ILE A 181 -7.74 7.93 14.03
C ILE A 181 -6.81 8.94 14.71
N ASP A 182 -6.70 10.13 14.12
CA ASP A 182 -5.99 11.27 14.68
C ASP A 182 -6.84 12.54 14.61
N ASP A 183 -6.26 13.67 15.06
CA ASP A 183 -6.93 14.97 15.08
C ASP A 183 -6.72 15.78 13.78
N SER A 184 -6.15 15.18 12.73
CA SER A 184 -5.95 15.88 11.46
C SER A 184 -7.29 16.15 10.77
N PRO A 185 -7.50 17.33 10.17
CA PRO A 185 -8.78 17.65 9.54
C PRO A 185 -9.08 16.78 8.31
N GLU A 186 -8.05 16.30 7.61
CA GLU A 186 -8.18 15.39 6.47
C GLU A 186 -8.29 13.91 6.91
N GLY A 187 -7.88 13.61 8.14
CA GLY A 187 -7.65 12.25 8.61
C GLY A 187 -6.45 11.58 7.94
N VAL A 188 -5.94 10.52 8.57
CA VAL A 188 -4.86 9.70 8.00
C VAL A 188 -5.25 9.18 6.61
N CYS A 189 -4.35 9.36 5.65
CA CYS A 189 -4.54 9.06 4.23
C CYS A 189 -5.74 9.75 3.56
N GLY A 190 -6.25 10.85 4.13
CA GLY A 190 -7.36 11.60 3.56
C GLY A 190 -8.75 11.00 3.80
N ILE A 191 -8.89 10.07 4.76
CA ILE A 191 -10.14 9.34 5.02
C ILE A 191 -11.35 10.23 5.32
N LEU A 192 -11.14 11.46 5.82
CA LEU A 192 -12.20 12.43 6.14
C LEU A 192 -12.54 13.39 4.99
N LEU A 193 -11.80 13.34 3.87
CA LEU A 193 -11.96 14.31 2.78
C LEU A 193 -13.23 14.09 1.95
N ALA A 194 -13.65 12.83 1.76
CA ALA A 194 -14.78 12.50 0.88
C ALA A 194 -15.68 11.35 1.38
N PRO A 195 -16.22 11.41 2.60
CA PRO A 195 -17.18 10.42 3.07
C PRO A 195 -18.54 10.58 2.38
N SER A 196 -19.19 9.47 2.04
CA SER A 196 -20.49 9.44 1.35
C SER A 196 -21.36 8.26 1.80
N PHE A 197 -22.68 8.43 1.77
CA PHE A 197 -23.66 7.37 2.02
C PHE A 197 -24.80 7.42 1.01
N PRO A 198 -25.44 6.27 0.72
CA PRO A 198 -26.65 6.25 -0.08
C PRO A 198 -27.80 6.90 0.70
N VAL A 199 -28.57 7.75 0.02
CA VAL A 199 -29.86 8.25 0.50
C VAL A 199 -30.95 7.47 -0.23
N LYS A 200 -31.92 6.94 0.52
CA LYS A 200 -33.07 6.29 -0.09
C LYS A 200 -33.96 7.35 -0.76
N ALA A 201 -34.21 7.19 -2.06
CA ALA A 201 -35.15 8.01 -2.82
C ALA A 201 -36.61 7.73 -2.44
#